data_AF-A0A7G8FN14-F1
#
_entry.id   AF-A0A7G8FN14-F1
#
_cell.length_a   1.000
_cell.length_b   1.000
_cell.length_c   1.000
_cell.angle_alpha   90.00
_cell.angle_beta   90.00
_cell.angle_gamma   90.00
#
_symmetry.space_group_name_H-M   'P 1'
#
loop_
_entity.id
_entity.type
_entity.pdbx_description
1 polymer ?
#
loop_
_entity_poly.entity_id
_entity_poly.type
_entity_poly.pdbx_seq_one_letter_code
_entity_poly.pdbx_strand_id
1 'polypeptide(L)'
;MASKFFHVHHEFRAGKAQQWWETAQAAMAPGGGWDEAVAKNLEAGFYNHAFCPIGPEGPAFCIWEVREGISAEEFQEFIDGPNGVNFGLGGMDEHLPGDQR
;
A
#
# COMPACT_ATOMS: atom_id res chain seq x y z
N MET A 1 -16.00 -12.75 13.71
CA MET A 1 -15.61 -12.09 12.45
C MET A 1 -14.31 -12.69 12.00
N ALA A 2 -14.23 -13.12 10.75
CA ALA A 2 -13.00 -13.68 10.19
C ALA A 2 -12.25 -12.58 9.44
N SER A 3 -10.96 -12.40 9.73
CA SER A 3 -10.13 -11.46 8.99
C SER A 3 -9.93 -11.94 7.55
N LYS A 4 -9.90 -11.00 6.59
CA LYS A 4 -9.51 -11.26 5.19
C LYS A 4 -8.13 -10.68 4.95
N PHE A 5 -7.29 -11.41 4.23
CA PHE A 5 -5.94 -10.97 3.89
C PHE A 5 -5.80 -10.77 2.39
N PHE A 6 -5.16 -9.66 2.01
CA PHE A 6 -4.70 -9.43 0.66
C PHE A 6 -3.18 -9.47 0.62
N HIS A 7 -2.66 -10.16 -0.39
CA HIS A 7 -1.28 -10.07 -0.80
C HIS A 7 -1.26 -9.20 -2.05
N VAL A 8 -0.34 -8.26 -2.17
CA VAL A 8 -0.23 -7.35 -3.32
C VAL A 8 1.17 -7.40 -3.86
N HIS A 9 1.30 -7.52 -5.18
CA HIS A 9 2.56 -7.40 -5.88
C HIS A 9 2.69 -5.99 -6.46
N HIS A 10 3.70 -5.25 -5.99
CA HIS A 10 4.02 -3.90 -6.45
C HIS A 10 5.25 -3.94 -7.33
N GLU A 11 5.12 -3.32 -8.51
CA GLU A 11 6.24 -3.05 -9.41
C GLU A 11 6.46 -1.54 -9.47
N PHE A 12 7.68 -1.08 -9.20
CA PHE A 12 8.00 0.33 -9.39
C PHE A 12 8.03 0.64 -10.89
N ARG A 13 7.35 1.71 -11.27
CA ARG A 13 7.50 2.24 -12.62
C ARG A 13 8.92 2.73 -12.85
N ALA A 14 9.41 2.61 -14.08
CA ALA A 14 10.78 2.98 -14.43
C ALA A 14 11.13 4.40 -13.95
N GLY A 15 12.20 4.51 -13.15
CA GLY A 15 12.68 5.78 -12.60
C GLY A 15 11.85 6.38 -11.46
N LYS A 16 10.85 5.67 -10.93
CA LYS A 16 9.98 6.16 -9.84
C LYS A 16 10.38 5.72 -8.44
N ALA A 17 11.21 4.68 -8.32
CA ALA A 17 11.58 4.11 -7.03
C ALA A 17 12.16 5.14 -6.06
N GLN A 18 13.12 5.96 -6.49
CA GLN A 18 13.74 6.96 -5.62
C GLN A 18 12.73 7.98 -5.07
N GLN A 19 11.88 8.54 -5.94
CA GLN A 19 10.84 9.49 -5.54
C GLN A 19 9.89 8.90 -4.49
N TRP A 20 9.52 7.63 -4.67
CA TRP A 20 8.66 6.91 -3.74
C TRP A 20 9.35 6.71 -2.38
N TRP A 21 10.61 6.26 -2.38
CA TRP A 21 11.39 6.07 -1.14
C TRP A 21 11.56 7.36 -0.35
N GLU A 22 11.84 8.48 -1.03
CA GLU A 22 11.97 9.80 -0.40
C GLU A 22 10.64 10.24 0.22
N THR A 23 9.52 9.99 -0.47
CA THR A 23 8.18 10.31 0.02
C THR A 23 7.81 9.46 1.24
N ALA A 24 8.07 8.16 1.18
CA ALA A 24 7.83 7.24 2.31
C ALA A 24 8.65 7.67 3.54
N GLN A 25 9.94 7.99 3.36
CA GLN A 25 10.79 8.48 4.45
C GLN A 25 10.30 9.81 5.03
N ALA A 26 9.87 10.74 4.18
CA ALA A 26 9.32 12.02 4.63
C ALA A 26 8.02 11.83 5.42
N ALA A 27 7.14 10.92 4.99
CA ALA A 27 5.88 10.63 5.69
C ALA A 27 6.14 10.03 7.09
N MET A 28 7.10 9.11 7.20
CA MET A 28 7.48 8.45 8.45
C MET A 28 8.32 9.31 9.40
N ALA A 29 8.83 10.46 8.95
CA ALA A 29 9.54 11.39 9.82
C ALA A 29 8.59 12.00 10.88
N PRO A 30 9.10 12.48 12.03
CA PRO A 30 8.27 13.15 13.03
C PRO A 30 7.47 14.32 12.43
N GLY A 31 6.13 14.26 12.53
CA GLY A 31 5.23 15.26 11.94
C GLY A 31 4.99 15.09 10.42
N GLY A 32 5.49 14.02 9.80
CA GLY A 32 5.33 13.71 8.38
C GLY A 32 3.94 13.16 7.99
N GLY A 33 3.06 12.93 8.98
CA GLY A 33 1.68 12.51 8.76
C GLY A 33 1.44 10.99 8.75
N TRP A 34 2.47 10.16 8.96
CA TRP A 34 2.31 8.70 9.00
C TRP A 34 1.32 8.22 10.06
N ASP A 35 1.39 8.76 11.28
CA ASP A 35 0.49 8.36 12.37
C ASP A 35 -0.98 8.67 12.05
N GLU A 36 -1.24 9.80 11.41
CA GLU A 36 -2.59 10.17 10.96
C GLU A 36 -3.08 9.26 9.83
N ALA A 37 -2.20 8.88 8.90
CA ALA A 37 -2.52 7.93 7.85
C ALA A 37 -2.83 6.54 8.42
N VAL A 38 -2.04 6.07 9.39
CA VAL A 38 -2.31 4.82 10.11
C VAL A 38 -3.66 4.87 10.83
N ALA A 39 -3.95 5.95 11.55
CA ALA A 39 -5.23 6.11 12.23
C ALA A 39 -6.43 6.05 11.26
N LYS A 40 -6.36 6.76 10.13
CA LYS A 40 -7.38 6.71 9.08
C LYS A 40 -7.54 5.32 8.48
N ASN A 41 -6.45 4.60 8.25
CA ASN A 41 -6.48 3.23 7.73
C ASN A 41 -7.17 2.27 8.71
N LEU A 42 -6.85 2.38 10.00
CA LEU A 42 -7.50 1.58 11.05
C LEU A 42 -9.01 1.88 11.13
N GLU A 43 -9.42 3.15 11.07
CA GLU A 43 -10.83 3.56 11.06
C GLU A 43 -11.58 3.04 9.82
N ALA A 44 -10.92 3.05 8.65
CA ALA A 44 -11.48 2.57 7.39
C ALA A 44 -11.56 1.03 7.30
N GLY A 45 -10.82 0.31 8.14
CA GLY A 45 -10.84 -1.15 8.21
C GLY A 45 -9.65 -1.83 7.56
N PHE A 46 -8.52 -1.15 7.42
CA PHE A 46 -7.25 -1.68 6.92
C PHE A 46 -6.26 -1.78 8.08
N TYR A 47 -5.76 -2.99 8.30
CA TYR A 47 -5.00 -3.37 9.48
C TYR A 47 -3.68 -4.03 9.08
N ASN A 48 -2.71 -3.99 9.99
CA ASN A 48 -1.50 -4.82 9.93
C ASN A 48 -0.77 -4.82 8.57
N HIS A 49 -0.62 -3.63 7.97
CA HIS A 49 0.14 -3.46 6.73
C HIS A 49 1.60 -3.85 6.93
N ALA A 50 2.08 -4.79 6.12
CA ALA A 50 3.50 -5.09 5.99
C ALA A 50 3.96 -4.81 4.56
N PHE A 51 4.91 -3.88 4.41
CA PHE A 51 5.61 -3.62 3.15
C PHE A 51 6.92 -4.42 3.12
N CYS A 52 7.04 -5.35 2.18
CA CYS A 52 8.15 -6.29 2.05
C CYS A 52 8.89 -6.08 0.71
N PRO A 53 9.79 -5.09 0.61
CA PRO A 53 10.59 -4.86 -0.60
C PRO A 53 11.65 -5.95 -0.76
N ILE A 54 11.82 -6.47 -1.98
CA ILE A 54 12.91 -7.40 -2.32
C ILE A 54 14.22 -6.64 -2.63
N GLY A 55 14.10 -5.41 -3.12
CA GLY A 55 15.22 -4.52 -3.39
C GLY A 55 14.77 -3.07 -3.60
N PRO A 56 15.72 -2.12 -3.80
CA PRO A 56 15.41 -0.70 -3.91
C PRO A 56 14.53 -0.34 -5.11
N GLU A 57 14.64 -1.07 -6.22
CA GLU A 57 13.82 -0.87 -7.43
C GLU A 57 12.70 -1.91 -7.57
N GLY A 58 12.48 -2.71 -6.53
CA GLY A 58 11.43 -3.72 -6.49
C GLY A 58 11.83 -5.12 -6.98
N PRO A 59 10.83 -6.02 -7.08
CA PRO A 59 9.44 -5.79 -6.67
C PRO A 59 9.30 -5.61 -5.16
N ALA A 60 8.15 -5.12 -4.73
CA ALA A 60 7.75 -5.11 -3.32
C ALA A 60 6.44 -5.87 -3.15
N PHE A 61 6.28 -6.51 -2.00
CA PHE A 61 5.07 -7.25 -1.67
C PHE A 61 4.40 -6.64 -0.45
N CYS A 62 3.11 -6.35 -0.54
CA CYS A 62 2.33 -5.95 0.63
C CYS A 62 1.46 -7.09 1.14
N ILE A 63 1.38 -7.21 2.45
CA ILE A 63 0.34 -8.00 3.11
C ILE A 63 -0.54 -7.03 3.89
N TRP A 64 -1.85 -7.12 3.67
CA TRP A 64 -2.86 -6.32 4.34
C TRP A 64 -3.88 -7.24 5.00
N GLU A 65 -4.15 -7.00 6.27
CA GLU A 65 -5.34 -7.52 6.93
C GLU A 65 -6.47 -6.50 6.75
N VAL A 66 -7.68 -6.95 6.43
CA VAL A 66 -8.82 -6.06 6.24
C VAL A 66 -10.03 -6.54 7.02
N ARG A 67 -10.90 -5.58 7.37
CA ARG A 67 -12.20 -5.84 7.97
C ARG A 67 -13.03 -6.75 7.07
N GLU A 68 -13.76 -7.66 7.71
CA GLU A 68 -14.76 -8.48 7.03
C GLU A 68 -15.71 -7.61 6.19
N GLY A 69 -16.01 -8.06 4.97
CA GLY A 69 -16.89 -7.37 4.04
C GLY A 69 -16.18 -6.46 3.02
N ILE A 70 -14.90 -6.13 3.20
CA ILE A 70 -14.14 -5.38 2.19
C ILE A 70 -13.90 -6.27 0.94
N SER A 71 -14.46 -5.82 -0.19
CA SER A 71 -14.33 -6.45 -1.50
C SER A 71 -12.92 -6.28 -2.09
N ALA A 72 -12.61 -6.98 -3.19
CA ALA A 72 -11.32 -6.82 -3.86
C ALA A 72 -11.24 -5.45 -4.54
N GLU A 73 -12.36 -4.97 -5.07
CA GLU A 73 -12.52 -3.69 -5.75
C GLU A 73 -12.32 -2.52 -4.77
N GLU A 74 -13.00 -2.55 -3.60
CA GLU A 74 -12.79 -1.54 -2.56
C GLU A 74 -11.35 -1.52 -2.04
N PHE A 75 -10.71 -2.70 -1.96
CA PHE A 75 -9.31 -2.80 -1.58
C PHE A 75 -8.38 -2.23 -2.66
N GLN A 76 -8.66 -2.51 -3.94
CA GLN A 76 -7.91 -1.97 -5.07
C GLN A 76 -7.99 -0.43 -5.11
N GLU A 77 -9.19 0.14 -4.94
CA GLU A 77 -9.39 1.59 -4.86
C GLU A 77 -8.61 2.23 -3.71
N PHE A 78 -8.47 1.53 -2.58
CA PHE A 78 -7.70 2.00 -1.44
C PHE A 78 -6.19 2.05 -1.74
N ILE A 79 -5.62 0.97 -2.27
CA ILE A 79 -4.17 0.88 -2.49
C ILE A 79 -3.70 1.82 -3.62
N ASP A 80 -4.53 2.00 -4.66
CA ASP A 80 -4.32 2.99 -5.74
C ASP A 80 -4.50 4.44 -5.26
N GLY A 81 -5.17 4.63 -4.12
CA GLY A 81 -5.52 5.92 -3.57
C GLY A 81 -4.38 6.63 -2.80
N PRO A 82 -4.59 7.89 -2.39
CA PRO A 82 -3.58 8.66 -1.65
C PRO A 82 -3.31 8.15 -0.23
N ASN A 83 -4.21 7.34 0.32
CA ASN A 83 -4.05 6.71 1.64
C ASN A 83 -3.43 5.30 1.55
N GLY A 84 -3.24 4.79 0.33
CA GLY A 84 -2.59 3.52 0.04
C GLY A 84 -1.07 3.66 -0.06
N VAL A 85 -0.41 2.56 -0.44
CA VAL A 85 1.06 2.48 -0.51
C VAL A 85 1.66 3.33 -1.63
N ASN A 86 0.85 3.76 -2.61
CA ASN A 86 1.29 4.63 -3.69
C ASN A 86 1.52 6.09 -3.25
N PHE A 87 0.99 6.51 -2.09
CA PHE A 87 0.97 7.91 -1.64
C PHE A 87 0.34 8.89 -2.66
N GLY A 88 -0.51 8.39 -3.57
CA GLY A 88 -1.07 9.17 -4.67
C GLY A 88 -0.05 9.60 -5.75
N LEU A 89 1.17 9.04 -5.74
CA LEU A 89 2.23 9.40 -6.69
C LEU A 89 2.06 8.73 -8.06
N GLY A 90 1.29 7.64 -8.14
CA GLY A 90 1.24 6.78 -9.33
C GLY A 90 2.60 6.22 -9.71
N GLY A 91 3.44 5.92 -8.71
CA GLY A 91 4.84 5.46 -8.86
C GLY A 91 4.99 3.94 -8.92
N MET A 92 3.95 3.20 -8.56
CA MET A 92 3.90 1.73 -8.62
C MET A 92 2.70 1.28 -9.45
N ASP A 93 2.86 0.15 -10.13
CA ASP A 93 1.77 -0.66 -10.64
C ASP A 93 1.45 -1.75 -9.60
N GLU A 94 0.17 -1.97 -9.33
CA GLU A 94 -0.30 -2.76 -8.19
C GLU A 94 -1.18 -3.91 -8.69
N HIS A 95 -0.81 -5.14 -8.33
CA HIS A 95 -1.49 -6.32 -8.84
C HIS A 95 -1.92 -7.22 -7.68
N LEU A 96 -3.22 -7.48 -7.59
CA LEU A 96 -3.74 -8.56 -6.75
C LEU A 96 -3.46 -9.92 -7.40
N PRO A 97 -3.15 -10.97 -6.62
CA PRO A 97 -2.96 -12.32 -7.12
C PRO A 97 -4.18 -12.78 -7.95
N GLY A 98 -3.98 -12.92 -9.26
CA GLY A 98 -5.02 -13.34 -10.21
C GLY A 98 -5.38 -12.30 -11.27
N ASP A 99 -5.00 -11.03 -11.09
CA ASP A 99 -5.10 -10.00 -12.15
C ASP A 99 -3.79 -10.01 -12.95
N GLN A 100 -3.64 -10.99 -13.85
CA GLN A 100 -2.60 -10.94 -14.88
C GLN A 100 -3.18 -10.23 -16.10
N ARG A 101 -2.99 -8.91 -16.16
CA ARG A 101 -3.17 -8.12 -17.38
C ARG A 101 -1.81 -7.66 -17.90
#